data_AF-A0A9E3D7W7-F1
#
_entry.id   AF-A0A9E3D7W7-F1
#
_cell.length_a   1.000
_cell.length_b   1.000
_cell.length_c   1.000
_cell.angle_alpha   90.00
_cell.angle_beta   90.00
_cell.angle_gamma   90.00
#
_symmetry.space_group_name_H-M   'P 1'
#
loop_
_entity.id
_entity.type
_entity.pdbx_description
1 polymer ?
#
loop_
_entity_poly.entity_id
_entity_poly.type
_entity_poly.pdbx_seq_one_letter_code
_entity_poly.pdbx_strand_id
1 'polypeptide(L)'
;MNYVEWLRVRNVLRIVAIVLAILVALAVILRISVARYMSPEAWVAHMALNPTAHTSHTTLPDGTKRTVIDDPAEKMHVIIDDHGYAGKHIVVTEPSSRAHKESSNVNVGSVHVIESPRGDITTTVIDTNGAVPMIYYMALADVMALIVATILAAPFAREVDGHLEVALTRPCSRIRYALGVIAADVAGIIAASVVTVVAFYLCQLLFESARLDFSGINARAIAMGVALPLAWYAMLCAATTWLSRSYGAVLGFAWPVAILVGVLTLIPPGNIVALFVHDVAWVLSRLDPLTYVSIASPESNGTVGNSGFTSDSNFGLRFALELLFFVVYGALAIVRWQRVEA
;
A
#
# COMPACT_ATOMS: atom_id res chain seq x y z
N MET A 1 32.77 4.47 11.85
CA MET A 1 31.90 5.59 12.28
C MET A 1 30.42 5.35 11.97
N ASN A 2 30.03 4.47 11.04
CA ASN A 2 28.62 4.22 10.70
C ASN A 2 27.79 3.51 11.81
N TYR A 3 28.41 3.07 12.91
CA TYR A 3 27.72 2.33 13.96
C TYR A 3 26.58 3.12 14.60
N VAL A 4 26.78 4.43 14.86
CA VAL A 4 25.74 5.29 15.46
C VAL A 4 24.53 5.44 14.52
N GLU A 5 24.78 5.57 13.22
CA GLU A 5 23.72 5.64 12.20
C GLU A 5 22.90 4.35 12.16
N TRP A 6 23.57 3.20 12.20
CA TRP A 6 22.91 1.90 12.27
C TRP A 6 22.13 1.70 13.56
N LEU A 7 22.62 2.21 14.71
CA LEU A 7 21.86 2.18 15.97
C LEU A 7 20.57 3.00 15.88
N ARG A 8 20.61 4.16 15.22
CA ARG A 8 19.42 4.97 14.97
C ARG A 8 18.42 4.23 14.08
N VAL A 9 18.87 3.75 12.92
CA VAL A 9 18.03 2.99 11.98
C VAL A 9 17.40 1.79 12.69
N ARG A 10 18.18 1.06 13.50
CA ARG A 10 17.69 -0.06 14.32
C ARG A 10 16.60 0.37 15.30
N ASN A 11 16.74 1.52 15.96
CA ASN A 11 15.73 2.02 16.89
C ASN A 11 14.42 2.37 16.18
N VAL A 12 14.50 3.02 15.00
CA VAL A 12 13.32 3.31 14.18
C VAL A 12 12.64 2.02 13.70
N LEU A 13 13.42 1.07 13.16
CA LEU A 13 12.90 -0.24 12.74
C LEU A 13 12.30 -1.03 13.91
N ARG A 14 12.84 -0.92 15.12
CA ARG A 14 12.26 -1.53 16.32
C ARG A 14 10.87 -0.96 16.61
N ILE A 15 10.68 0.36 16.50
CA ILE A 15 9.37 0.99 16.70
C ILE A 15 8.40 0.51 15.62
N VAL A 16 8.81 0.50 14.36
CA VAL A 16 8.01 -0.02 13.23
C VAL A 16 7.60 -1.47 13.49
N ALA A 17 8.54 -2.32 13.90
CA ALA A 17 8.26 -3.72 14.22
C ALA A 17 7.27 -3.87 15.39
N ILE A 18 7.36 -3.03 16.42
CA ILE A 18 6.38 -3.04 17.53
C ILE A 18 4.98 -2.66 17.03
N VAL A 19 4.86 -1.60 16.23
CA VAL A 19 3.58 -1.17 15.67
C VAL A 19 2.98 -2.26 14.78
N LEU A 20 3.77 -2.84 13.88
CA LEU A 20 3.32 -3.92 13.00
C LEU A 20 2.95 -5.19 13.78
N ALA A 21 3.71 -5.54 14.82
CA ALA A 21 3.38 -6.68 15.69
C ALA A 21 2.04 -6.47 16.41
N ILE A 22 1.75 -5.25 16.88
CA ILE A 22 0.44 -4.91 17.47
C ILE A 22 -0.67 -5.07 16.43
N LEU A 23 -0.48 -4.58 15.20
CA LEU A 23 -1.46 -4.73 14.12
C LEU A 23 -1.74 -6.20 13.78
N VAL A 24 -0.69 -7.02 13.68
CA VAL A 24 -0.83 -8.47 13.46
C VAL A 24 -1.57 -9.12 14.62
N ALA A 25 -1.24 -8.78 15.86
CA ALA A 25 -1.94 -9.30 17.05
C ALA A 25 -3.43 -8.92 17.04
N LEU A 26 -3.77 -7.68 16.68
CA LEU A 26 -5.15 -7.23 16.53
C LEU A 26 -5.86 -7.99 15.40
N ALA A 27 -5.19 -8.25 14.28
CA ALA A 27 -5.74 -9.06 13.19
C ALA A 27 -6.04 -10.49 13.64
N VAL A 28 -5.16 -11.11 14.44
CA VAL A 28 -5.41 -12.43 15.06
C VAL A 28 -6.63 -12.40 15.98
N ILE A 29 -6.73 -11.41 16.87
CA ILE A 29 -7.87 -11.25 17.78
C ILE A 29 -9.16 -11.09 16.98
N LEU A 30 -9.14 -10.24 15.94
CA LEU A 30 -10.26 -10.01 15.05
C LEU A 30 -10.67 -11.30 14.34
N ARG A 31 -9.70 -12.06 13.79
CA ARG A 31 -9.97 -13.34 13.14
C ARG A 31 -10.63 -14.32 14.09
N ILE A 32 -10.13 -14.47 15.31
CA ILE A 32 -10.72 -15.37 16.32
C ILE A 32 -12.14 -14.92 16.69
N SER A 33 -12.38 -13.62 16.81
CA SER A 33 -13.68 -13.05 17.19
C SER A 33 -14.71 -13.17 16.07
N VAL A 34 -14.31 -12.92 14.82
CA VAL A 34 -15.19 -12.87 13.64
C VAL A 34 -15.39 -14.24 13.00
N ALA A 35 -14.44 -15.17 13.11
CA ALA A 35 -14.56 -16.51 12.52
C ALA A 35 -15.81 -17.27 13.00
N ARG A 36 -16.35 -16.92 14.16
CA ARG A 36 -17.61 -17.48 14.68
C ARG A 36 -18.86 -17.00 13.95
N TYR A 37 -18.81 -15.82 13.32
CA TYR A 37 -19.97 -15.15 12.74
C TYR A 37 -19.97 -15.13 11.20
N MET A 38 -18.80 -15.19 10.57
CA MET A 38 -18.66 -15.11 9.11
C MET A 38 -18.12 -16.40 8.47
N SER A 39 -18.23 -17.55 9.14
CA SER A 39 -17.88 -18.80 8.47
C SER A 39 -18.89 -19.10 7.36
N PRO A 40 -18.45 -19.59 6.19
CA PRO A 40 -19.37 -20.06 5.15
C PRO A 40 -20.33 -21.14 5.68
N GLU A 41 -19.93 -21.88 6.71
CA GLU A 41 -20.79 -22.83 7.43
C GLU A 41 -21.96 -22.14 8.13
N ALA A 42 -21.76 -20.94 8.70
CA ALA A 42 -22.85 -20.17 9.30
C ALA A 42 -23.82 -19.64 8.24
N TRP A 43 -23.31 -19.26 7.07
CA TRP A 43 -24.15 -18.85 5.93
C TRP A 43 -24.95 -20.02 5.36
N VAL A 44 -24.29 -21.17 5.15
CA VAL A 44 -24.94 -22.43 4.76
C VAL A 44 -25.97 -22.85 5.79
N ALA A 45 -25.65 -22.76 7.08
CA ALA A 45 -26.59 -23.08 8.16
C ALA A 45 -27.81 -22.16 8.13
N HIS A 46 -27.63 -20.87 7.83
CA HIS A 46 -28.74 -19.92 7.70
C HIS A 46 -29.64 -20.26 6.51
N MET A 47 -29.08 -20.62 5.36
CA MET A 47 -29.86 -21.07 4.20
C MET A 47 -30.54 -22.42 4.44
N ALA A 48 -29.89 -23.34 5.15
CA ALA A 48 -30.45 -24.64 5.51
C ALA A 48 -31.58 -24.55 6.54
N LEU A 49 -31.77 -23.40 7.21
CA LEU A 49 -32.94 -23.18 8.07
C LEU A 49 -34.22 -22.92 7.27
N ASN A 50 -34.14 -22.63 5.96
CA ASN A 50 -35.35 -22.56 5.13
C ASN A 50 -35.96 -23.95 4.99
N PRO A 51 -37.25 -24.13 5.33
CA PRO A 51 -37.90 -25.45 5.32
C PRO A 51 -38.02 -26.05 3.91
N THR A 52 -37.88 -25.23 2.87
CA THR A 52 -37.92 -25.64 1.46
C THR A 52 -36.54 -25.97 0.90
N ALA A 53 -35.45 -25.59 1.58
CA ALA A 53 -34.10 -25.80 1.09
C ALA A 53 -33.62 -27.23 1.35
N HIS A 54 -33.12 -27.89 0.30
CA HIS A 54 -32.47 -29.18 0.37
C HIS A 54 -30.95 -28.99 0.29
N THR A 55 -30.25 -29.33 1.36
CA THR A 55 -28.79 -29.27 1.42
C THR A 55 -28.20 -30.66 1.31
N SER A 56 -27.22 -30.84 0.42
CA SER A 56 -26.44 -32.07 0.31
C SER A 56 -24.95 -31.78 0.43
N HIS A 57 -24.23 -32.66 1.12
CA HIS A 57 -22.79 -32.57 1.29
C HIS A 57 -22.14 -33.79 0.65
N THR A 58 -21.19 -33.55 -0.24
CA THR A 58 -20.43 -34.60 -0.93
C THR A 58 -18.95 -34.27 -0.85
N THR A 59 -18.11 -35.28 -0.64
CA THR A 59 -16.66 -35.13 -0.77
C THR A 59 -16.27 -35.66 -2.14
N LEU A 60 -15.69 -34.80 -2.96
CA LEU A 60 -15.24 -35.15 -4.31
C LEU A 60 -13.96 -36.01 -4.23
N PRO A 61 -13.60 -36.74 -5.31
CA PRO A 61 -12.43 -37.63 -5.30
C PRO A 61 -11.08 -36.93 -5.04
N ASP A 62 -11.00 -35.63 -5.30
CA ASP A 62 -9.85 -34.78 -5.03
C ASP A 62 -9.77 -34.28 -3.57
N GLY A 63 -10.76 -34.63 -2.73
CA GLY A 63 -10.87 -34.20 -1.34
C GLY A 63 -11.63 -32.88 -1.15
N THR A 64 -12.08 -32.23 -2.23
CA THR A 64 -12.89 -31.01 -2.17
C THR A 64 -14.24 -31.31 -1.50
N LYS A 65 -14.65 -30.47 -0.55
CA LYS A 65 -15.96 -30.60 0.10
C LYS A 65 -16.97 -29.77 -0.69
N ARG A 66 -17.87 -30.44 -1.39
CA ARG A 66 -18.96 -29.80 -2.14
C ARG A 66 -20.23 -29.77 -1.30
N THR A 67 -20.79 -28.59 -1.12
CA THR A 67 -22.12 -28.39 -0.56
C THR A 67 -23.05 -27.86 -1.64
N VAL A 68 -24.17 -28.54 -1.88
CA VAL A 68 -25.20 -28.11 -2.83
C VAL A 68 -26.47 -27.78 -2.05
N ILE A 69 -26.99 -26.59 -2.25
CA ILE A 69 -28.23 -26.10 -1.65
C ILE A 69 -29.20 -25.84 -2.80
N ASP A 70 -30.35 -26.50 -2.78
CA ASP A 70 -31.41 -26.33 -3.76
C ASP A 70 -32.69 -25.90 -3.04
N ASP A 71 -33.19 -24.69 -3.32
CA ASP A 71 -34.43 -24.16 -2.77
C ASP A 71 -35.43 -23.91 -3.92
N PRO A 72 -36.36 -24.85 -4.18
CA PRO A 72 -37.30 -24.74 -5.28
C PRO A 72 -38.32 -23.61 -5.09
N ALA A 73 -38.60 -23.20 -3.84
CA ALA A 73 -39.53 -22.11 -3.55
C ALA A 73 -38.94 -20.76 -3.95
N GLU A 74 -37.65 -20.58 -3.65
CA GLU A 74 -36.89 -19.38 -3.99
C GLU A 74 -36.27 -19.45 -5.39
N LYS A 75 -36.38 -20.60 -6.07
CA LYS A 75 -35.73 -20.92 -7.36
C LYS A 75 -34.23 -20.66 -7.32
N MET A 76 -33.60 -20.99 -6.19
CA MET A 76 -32.19 -20.73 -5.93
C MET A 76 -31.42 -22.05 -5.89
N HIS A 77 -30.32 -22.11 -6.62
CA HIS A 77 -29.40 -23.24 -6.61
C HIS A 77 -27.98 -22.76 -6.31
N VAL A 78 -27.41 -23.22 -5.20
CA VAL A 78 -26.07 -22.82 -4.73
C VAL A 78 -25.16 -24.03 -4.69
N ILE A 79 -23.99 -23.92 -5.30
CA ILE A 79 -22.91 -24.91 -5.22
C ILE A 79 -21.73 -24.24 -4.54
N ILE A 80 -21.21 -24.83 -3.46
CA ILE A 80 -20.03 -24.36 -2.74
C ILE A 80 -18.99 -25.46 -2.77
N ASP A 81 -17.92 -25.25 -3.52
CA ASP A 81 -16.74 -26.09 -3.53
C ASP A 81 -15.70 -25.50 -2.57
N ASP A 82 -15.50 -26.18 -1.45
CA ASP A 82 -14.53 -25.80 -0.43
C ASP A 82 -13.23 -26.57 -0.62
N HIS A 83 -12.20 -25.87 -1.11
CA HIS A 83 -10.85 -26.40 -1.27
C HIS A 83 -9.97 -26.12 -0.02
N GLY A 84 -10.58 -25.79 1.12
CA GLY A 84 -9.90 -25.49 2.37
C GLY A 84 -9.07 -24.21 2.27
N TYR A 85 -7.77 -24.32 2.54
CA TYR A 85 -6.83 -23.21 2.39
C TYR A 85 -6.53 -22.84 0.94
N ALA A 86 -7.05 -23.54 -0.07
CA ALA A 86 -6.87 -23.12 -1.46
C ALA A 86 -7.97 -22.14 -1.92
N GLY A 87 -8.89 -21.78 -1.03
CA GLY A 87 -10.04 -20.93 -1.28
C GLY A 87 -11.30 -21.73 -1.58
N LYS A 88 -12.35 -21.02 -1.99
CA LYS A 88 -13.68 -21.56 -2.27
C LYS A 88 -14.16 -21.05 -3.61
N HIS A 89 -14.88 -21.92 -4.31
CA HIS A 89 -15.60 -21.61 -5.54
C HIS A 89 -17.09 -21.76 -5.27
N ILE A 90 -17.83 -20.65 -5.31
CA ILE A 90 -19.26 -20.61 -4.99
C ILE A 90 -20.00 -20.21 -6.26
N VAL A 91 -20.97 -21.01 -6.67
CA VAL A 91 -21.84 -20.71 -7.81
C VAL A 91 -23.25 -20.58 -7.29
N VAL A 92 -23.80 -19.37 -7.35
CA VAL A 92 -25.19 -19.06 -7.01
C VAL A 92 -25.96 -18.88 -8.30
N THR A 93 -27.04 -19.63 -8.46
CA THR A 93 -27.95 -19.53 -9.61
C THR A 93 -29.32 -19.13 -9.09
N GLU A 94 -29.80 -17.96 -9.48
CA GLU A 94 -31.06 -17.39 -8.96
C GLU A 94 -31.85 -16.68 -10.08
N PRO A 95 -33.14 -16.35 -9.87
CA PRO A 95 -33.93 -15.64 -10.87
C PRO A 95 -33.37 -14.23 -11.16
N SER A 96 -33.30 -13.85 -12.44
CA SER A 96 -32.77 -12.54 -12.87
C SER A 96 -33.48 -11.34 -12.24
N SER A 97 -34.71 -11.52 -11.73
CA SER A 97 -35.44 -10.48 -10.99
C SER A 97 -34.77 -10.06 -9.67
N ARG A 98 -33.88 -10.91 -9.12
CA ARG A 98 -33.10 -10.63 -7.90
C ARG A 98 -31.68 -10.16 -8.16
N ALA A 99 -31.24 -10.25 -9.41
CA ALA A 99 -29.90 -9.85 -9.80
C ALA A 99 -29.65 -8.37 -9.45
N HIS A 100 -28.45 -8.09 -8.95
CA HIS A 100 -28.03 -6.74 -8.68
C HIS A 100 -27.90 -5.97 -10.01
N LYS A 101 -28.51 -4.78 -10.08
CA LYS A 101 -28.63 -4.00 -11.32
C LYS A 101 -27.29 -3.52 -11.92
N GLU A 102 -26.16 -3.64 -11.20
CA GLU A 102 -24.93 -2.92 -11.53
C GLU A 102 -23.59 -3.68 -11.39
N SER A 103 -23.54 -5.00 -11.18
CA SER A 103 -22.27 -5.70 -10.86
C SER A 103 -21.93 -6.88 -11.78
N SER A 104 -21.46 -6.63 -13.01
CA SER A 104 -20.98 -7.74 -13.85
C SER A 104 -19.68 -8.38 -13.33
N ASN A 105 -18.82 -7.61 -12.65
CA ASN A 105 -17.59 -8.10 -12.04
C ASN A 105 -17.20 -7.25 -10.82
N VAL A 106 -17.11 -7.84 -9.63
CA VAL A 106 -16.57 -7.18 -8.44
C VAL A 106 -15.30 -7.91 -8.03
N ASN A 107 -14.19 -7.17 -7.88
CA ASN A 107 -12.92 -7.72 -7.44
C ASN A 107 -12.44 -6.99 -6.20
N VAL A 108 -12.43 -7.69 -5.06
CA VAL A 108 -11.97 -7.16 -3.77
C VAL A 108 -10.99 -8.16 -3.16
N GLY A 109 -9.70 -7.82 -3.23
CA GLY A 109 -8.64 -8.67 -2.68
C GLY A 109 -8.56 -10.02 -3.39
N SER A 110 -8.75 -11.11 -2.65
CA SER A 110 -8.80 -12.48 -3.19
C SER A 110 -10.20 -12.91 -3.64
N VAL A 111 -11.21 -12.06 -3.45
CA VAL A 111 -12.60 -12.34 -3.79
C VAL A 111 -12.94 -11.77 -5.17
N HIS A 112 -13.26 -12.65 -6.10
CA HIS A 112 -13.76 -12.32 -7.43
C HIS A 112 -15.23 -12.74 -7.53
N VAL A 113 -16.10 -11.80 -7.85
CA VAL A 113 -17.53 -12.04 -8.09
C VAL A 113 -17.79 -11.74 -9.56
N ILE A 114 -18.30 -12.73 -10.30
CA ILE A 114 -18.64 -12.62 -11.72
C ILE A 114 -20.13 -12.94 -11.85
N GLU A 115 -20.92 -11.97 -12.31
CA GLU A 115 -22.35 -12.18 -12.56
C GLU A 115 -22.61 -12.32 -14.06
N SER A 116 -23.22 -13.44 -14.45
CA SER A 116 -23.54 -13.78 -15.84
C SER A 116 -25.05 -14.02 -15.99
N PRO A 117 -25.81 -13.05 -16.52
CA PRO A 117 -27.23 -13.23 -16.79
C PRO A 117 -27.44 -14.11 -18.03
N ARG A 118 -28.35 -15.09 -17.94
CA ARG A 118 -28.73 -15.98 -19.04
C ARG A 118 -30.26 -16.17 -19.08
N GLY A 119 -30.94 -15.23 -19.72
CA GLY A 119 -32.42 -15.22 -19.77
C GLY A 119 -33.01 -14.86 -18.41
N ASP A 120 -33.91 -15.71 -17.90
CA ASP A 120 -34.60 -15.51 -16.62
C ASP A 120 -33.79 -15.93 -15.39
N ILE A 121 -32.54 -16.37 -15.60
CA ILE A 121 -31.63 -16.84 -14.55
C ILE A 121 -30.34 -16.02 -14.59
N THR A 122 -29.84 -15.64 -13.42
CA THR A 122 -28.51 -15.07 -13.21
C THR A 122 -27.64 -16.07 -12.49
N THR A 123 -26.42 -16.27 -12.99
CA THR A 123 -25.39 -17.08 -12.32
C THR A 123 -24.32 -16.15 -11.77
N THR A 124 -24.12 -16.17 -10.45
CA THR A 124 -23.08 -15.44 -9.74
C THR A 124 -22.01 -16.41 -9.30
N VAL A 125 -20.80 -16.26 -9.81
CA VAL A 125 -19.63 -17.05 -9.44
C VAL A 125 -18.78 -16.23 -8.49
N ILE A 126 -18.49 -16.76 -7.31
CA ILE A 126 -17.65 -16.15 -6.29
C ILE A 126 -16.44 -17.05 -6.04
N ASP A 127 -15.27 -16.57 -6.43
CA ASP A 127 -13.99 -17.22 -6.17
C ASP A 127 -13.25 -16.48 -5.07
N THR A 128 -12.81 -17.20 -4.03
CA THR A 128 -12.03 -16.62 -2.90
C THR A 128 -10.54 -16.98 -2.96
N ASN A 129 -10.08 -17.49 -4.11
CA ASN A 129 -8.70 -17.89 -4.35
C ASN A 129 -7.95 -16.95 -5.32
N GLY A 130 -8.51 -15.75 -5.52
CA GLY A 130 -7.98 -14.72 -6.38
C GLY A 130 -6.54 -14.37 -6.05
N ALA A 131 -5.74 -14.10 -7.08
CA ALA A 131 -4.41 -13.57 -6.88
C ALA A 131 -4.52 -12.12 -6.41
N VAL A 132 -3.86 -11.78 -5.31
CA VAL A 132 -3.92 -10.44 -4.75
C VAL A 132 -2.74 -9.63 -5.30
N PRO A 133 -3.02 -8.52 -6.01
CA PRO A 133 -2.00 -7.63 -6.54
C PRO A 133 -1.03 -7.15 -5.45
N MET A 134 0.28 -7.17 -5.75
CA MET A 134 1.31 -6.71 -4.81
C MET A 134 1.17 -5.22 -4.47
N ILE A 135 0.56 -4.45 -5.38
CA ILE A 135 0.34 -3.01 -5.23
C ILE A 135 -0.38 -2.63 -3.94
N TYR A 136 -1.30 -3.46 -3.43
CA TYR A 136 -1.99 -3.18 -2.17
C TYR A 136 -1.04 -3.19 -0.98
N TYR A 137 -0.14 -4.18 -0.93
CA TYR A 137 0.87 -4.26 0.12
C TYR A 137 1.89 -3.14 -0.01
N MET A 138 2.28 -2.80 -1.25
CA MET A 138 3.20 -1.68 -1.50
C MET A 138 2.59 -0.36 -1.08
N ALA A 139 1.32 -0.06 -1.41
CA ALA A 139 0.69 1.20 -1.01
C ALA A 139 0.72 1.43 0.52
N LEU A 140 0.49 0.37 1.31
CA LEU A 140 0.59 0.43 2.77
C LEU A 140 2.04 0.51 3.26
N ALA A 141 2.94 -0.21 2.60
CA ALA A 141 4.38 -0.15 2.87
C ALA A 141 4.97 1.23 2.56
N ASP A 142 4.51 1.90 1.51
CA ASP A 142 4.96 3.21 1.08
C ASP A 142 4.58 4.27 2.10
N VAL A 143 3.36 4.23 2.64
CA VAL A 143 2.94 5.11 3.74
C VAL A 143 3.86 4.95 4.96
N MET A 144 4.15 3.71 5.36
CA MET A 144 5.07 3.45 6.48
C MET A 144 6.49 3.93 6.16
N ALA A 145 6.98 3.66 4.95
CA ALA A 145 8.30 4.04 4.50
C ALA A 145 8.47 5.56 4.39
N LEU A 146 7.45 6.29 3.97
CA LEU A 146 7.41 7.75 3.95
C LEU A 146 7.49 8.34 5.37
N ILE A 147 6.79 7.74 6.34
CA ILE A 147 6.88 8.14 7.75
C ILE A 147 8.31 7.90 8.27
N VAL A 148 8.87 6.73 7.99
CA VAL A 148 10.26 6.38 8.37
C VAL A 148 11.25 7.32 7.70
N ALA A 149 11.07 7.65 6.42
CA ALA A 149 11.87 8.62 5.69
C ALA A 149 11.83 10.01 6.37
N THR A 150 10.66 10.48 6.78
CA THR A 150 10.54 11.75 7.52
C THR A 150 11.27 11.72 8.86
N ILE A 151 11.17 10.61 9.61
CA ILE A 151 11.87 10.46 10.90
C ILE A 151 13.40 10.42 10.70
N LEU A 152 13.88 9.67 9.70
CA LEU A 152 15.30 9.50 9.41
C LEU A 152 15.94 10.75 8.78
N ALA A 153 15.17 11.66 8.20
CA ALA A 153 15.68 12.95 7.74
C ALA A 153 16.04 13.91 8.90
N ALA A 154 15.43 13.76 10.08
CA ALA A 154 15.61 14.69 11.21
C ALA A 154 17.05 14.79 11.77
N PRO A 155 17.77 13.68 11.99
CA PRO A 155 19.17 13.74 12.43
C PRO A 155 20.09 14.46 11.45
N PHE A 156 19.94 14.22 10.14
CA PHE A 156 20.75 14.87 9.12
C PHE A 156 20.62 16.40 9.21
N ALA A 157 19.40 16.87 9.48
CA ALA A 157 19.12 18.28 9.72
C ALA A 157 19.74 18.82 11.01
N ARG A 158 19.68 18.05 12.11
CA ARG A 158 20.28 18.43 13.40
C ARG A 158 21.79 18.61 13.32
N GLU A 159 22.47 17.83 12.48
CA GLU A 159 23.91 17.98 12.26
C GLU A 159 24.26 19.30 11.57
N VAL A 160 23.40 19.81 10.68
CA VAL A 160 23.61 21.09 9.97
C VAL A 160 23.38 22.29 10.89
N ASP A 161 22.44 22.21 11.82
CA ASP A 161 22.11 23.32 12.72
C ASP A 161 23.18 23.62 13.78
N GLY A 162 24.28 22.85 13.82
CA GLY A 162 25.38 23.09 14.75
C GLY A 162 25.02 22.83 16.22
N HIS A 163 23.91 22.13 16.47
CA HIS A 163 23.50 21.71 17.81
C HIS A 163 24.24 20.47 18.33
N LEU A 164 25.10 19.84 17.51
CA LEU A 164 25.99 18.80 18.00
C LEU A 164 27.24 19.41 18.63
N GLU A 165 27.55 18.92 19.82
CA GLU A 165 28.82 19.10 20.50
C GLU A 165 29.97 18.83 19.51
N VAL A 166 30.98 19.72 19.51
CA VAL A 166 32.19 19.56 18.70
C VAL A 166 32.82 18.21 19.05
N ALA A 167 32.59 17.21 18.20
CA ALA A 167 33.11 15.88 18.38
C ALA A 167 34.48 15.82 17.69
N LEU A 168 35.55 15.84 18.48
CA LEU A 168 36.91 15.55 18.05
C LEU A 168 36.96 14.10 17.55
N THR A 169 36.64 13.91 16.27
CA THR A 169 36.66 12.62 15.60
C THR A 169 37.84 12.58 14.64
N ARG A 170 38.33 11.37 14.37
CA ARG A 170 39.44 11.20 13.41
C ARG A 170 39.04 11.83 12.07
N PRO A 171 39.99 12.48 11.36
CA PRO A 171 39.70 13.13 10.09
C PRO A 171 39.13 12.09 9.12
N CYS A 172 37.84 12.21 8.81
CA CYS A 172 37.17 11.43 7.80
C CYS A 172 36.72 12.36 6.66
N SER A 173 36.70 11.87 5.43
CA SER A 173 36.14 12.65 4.33
C SER A 173 34.66 12.92 4.60
N ARG A 174 34.27 14.20 4.63
CA ARG A 174 32.89 14.65 4.83
C ARG A 174 31.91 13.97 3.90
N ILE A 175 32.25 13.91 2.61
CA ILE A 175 31.42 13.27 1.58
C ILE A 175 31.22 11.79 1.90
N ARG A 176 32.29 11.09 2.30
CA ARG A 176 32.21 9.66 2.64
C ARG A 176 31.33 9.42 3.87
N TYR A 177 31.36 10.32 4.84
CA TYR A 177 30.48 10.24 6.00
C TYR A 177 29.02 10.48 5.61
N ALA A 178 28.72 11.59 4.91
CA ALA A 178 27.37 11.92 4.47
C ALA A 178 26.74 10.80 3.63
N LEU A 179 27.51 10.23 2.69
CA LEU A 179 27.08 9.05 1.92
C LEU A 179 26.83 7.82 2.80
N GLY A 180 27.64 7.62 3.85
CA GLY A 180 27.43 6.55 4.82
C GLY A 180 26.14 6.70 5.63
N VAL A 181 25.76 7.93 6.00
CA VAL A 181 24.50 8.23 6.68
C VAL A 181 23.31 7.97 5.75
N ILE A 182 23.34 8.53 4.53
CA ILE A 182 22.29 8.33 3.52
C ILE A 182 22.14 6.85 3.19
N ALA A 183 23.24 6.11 3.02
CA ALA A 183 23.18 4.67 2.75
C ALA A 183 22.54 3.86 3.89
N ALA A 184 22.81 4.22 5.15
CA ALA A 184 22.18 3.58 6.30
C ALA A 184 20.67 3.90 6.34
N ASP A 185 20.28 5.14 6.06
CA ASP A 185 18.88 5.55 6.04
C ASP A 185 18.11 4.89 4.89
N VAL A 186 18.68 4.82 3.69
CA VAL A 186 18.13 4.09 2.54
C VAL A 186 17.86 2.62 2.91
N ALA A 187 18.83 1.95 3.55
CA ALA A 187 18.65 0.58 4.02
C ALA A 187 17.53 0.47 5.06
N GLY A 188 17.42 1.45 5.96
CA GLY A 188 16.34 1.55 6.95
C GLY A 188 14.95 1.71 6.31
N ILE A 189 14.82 2.59 5.33
CA ILE A 189 13.57 2.84 4.60
C ILE A 189 13.14 1.57 3.86
N ILE A 190 14.06 0.95 3.10
CA ILE A 190 13.78 -0.30 2.37
C ILE A 190 13.39 -1.42 3.34
N ALA A 191 14.11 -1.59 4.44
CA ALA A 191 13.79 -2.60 5.44
C ALA A 191 12.40 -2.37 6.07
N ALA A 192 12.02 -1.12 6.34
CA ALA A 192 10.69 -0.78 6.84
C ALA A 192 9.60 -1.15 5.82
N SER A 193 9.79 -0.87 4.53
CA SER A 193 8.87 -1.29 3.47
C SER A 193 8.70 -2.82 3.45
N VAL A 194 9.82 -3.56 3.41
CA VAL A 194 9.80 -5.03 3.34
C VAL A 194 9.10 -5.64 4.55
N VAL A 195 9.42 -5.19 5.77
CA VAL A 195 8.78 -5.72 6.98
C VAL A 195 7.29 -5.38 7.02
N THR A 196 6.89 -4.23 6.49
CA THR A 196 5.47 -3.84 6.37
C THR A 196 4.73 -4.75 5.40
N VAL A 197 5.29 -5.01 4.22
CA VAL A 197 4.73 -5.97 3.24
C VAL A 197 4.56 -7.34 3.88
N VAL A 198 5.58 -7.85 4.57
CA VAL A 198 5.52 -9.14 5.25
C VAL A 198 4.42 -9.16 6.33
N ALA A 199 4.32 -8.12 7.15
CA ALA A 199 3.30 -8.04 8.20
C ALA A 199 1.88 -8.05 7.63
N PHE A 200 1.62 -7.26 6.57
CA PHE A 200 0.30 -7.24 5.93
C PHE A 200 0.00 -8.53 5.17
N TYR A 201 0.99 -9.16 4.56
CA TYR A 201 0.84 -10.47 3.96
C TYR A 201 0.45 -11.52 4.99
N LEU A 202 1.11 -11.54 6.15
CA LEU A 202 0.74 -12.40 7.28
C LEU A 202 -0.67 -12.11 7.78
N CYS A 203 -1.05 -10.83 7.91
CA CYS A 203 -2.42 -10.45 8.26
C CYS A 203 -3.42 -11.03 7.25
N GLN A 204 -3.15 -10.91 5.95
CA GLN A 204 -4.05 -11.45 4.93
C GLN A 204 -4.17 -12.97 5.00
N LEU A 205 -3.06 -13.69 5.21
CA LEU A 205 -3.06 -15.14 5.38
C LEU A 205 -3.92 -15.62 6.56
N LEU A 206 -4.18 -14.78 7.55
CA LEU A 206 -5.08 -15.12 8.66
C LEU A 206 -6.56 -15.15 8.22
N PHE A 207 -6.93 -14.36 7.21
CA PHE A 207 -8.31 -14.24 6.74
C PHE A 207 -8.58 -15.10 5.52
N GLU A 208 -7.68 -15.09 4.54
CA GLU A 208 -7.86 -15.70 3.23
C GLU A 208 -6.55 -16.27 2.67
N SER A 209 -6.66 -17.21 1.73
CA SER A 209 -5.52 -17.80 1.05
C SER A 209 -4.98 -16.84 -0.01
N ALA A 210 -4.00 -16.01 0.38
CA ALA A 210 -3.39 -15.06 -0.52
C ALA A 210 -2.39 -15.75 -1.48
N ARG A 211 -2.72 -15.78 -2.77
CA ARG A 211 -1.74 -16.02 -3.83
C ARG A 211 -1.16 -14.68 -4.24
N LEU A 212 0.14 -14.50 -4.03
CA LEU A 212 0.84 -13.31 -4.51
C LEU A 212 1.04 -13.43 -6.02
N ASP A 213 0.55 -12.43 -6.76
CA ASP A 213 0.93 -12.28 -8.16
C ASP A 213 2.31 -11.60 -8.24
N PHE A 214 3.26 -12.20 -8.96
CA PHE A 214 4.59 -11.64 -9.24
C PHE A 214 4.76 -11.25 -10.71
N SER A 215 3.65 -10.94 -11.41
CA SER A 215 3.68 -10.40 -12.76
C SER A 215 4.58 -9.16 -12.88
N GLY A 216 5.06 -8.86 -14.10
CA GLY A 216 5.91 -7.67 -14.35
C GLY A 216 5.27 -6.34 -13.93
N ILE A 217 3.95 -6.32 -13.82
CA ILE A 217 3.14 -5.26 -13.22
C ILE A 217 3.51 -5.03 -11.75
N ASN A 218 3.60 -6.10 -10.97
CA ASN A 218 3.92 -6.04 -9.55
C ASN A 218 5.39 -5.66 -9.32
N ALA A 219 6.30 -6.05 -10.21
CA ALA A 219 7.68 -5.59 -10.18
C ALA A 219 7.79 -4.06 -10.35
N ARG A 220 6.95 -3.46 -11.20
CA ARG A 220 6.86 -2.00 -11.38
C ARG A 220 6.33 -1.30 -10.13
N ALA A 221 5.29 -1.86 -9.51
CA ALA A 221 4.74 -1.33 -8.25
C ALA A 221 5.78 -1.37 -7.11
N ILE A 222 6.55 -2.46 -7.00
CA ILE A 222 7.65 -2.57 -6.02
C ILE A 222 8.71 -1.49 -6.28
N ALA A 223 9.10 -1.30 -7.54
CA ALA A 223 10.12 -0.31 -7.90
C ALA A 223 9.70 1.12 -7.54
N MET A 224 8.46 1.52 -7.86
CA MET A 224 7.93 2.84 -7.48
C MET A 224 7.77 2.99 -5.97
N GLY A 225 7.23 1.97 -5.30
CA GLY A 225 7.05 2.03 -3.84
C GLY A 225 8.37 2.13 -3.06
N VAL A 226 9.49 1.72 -3.65
CA VAL A 226 10.82 1.99 -3.08
C VAL A 226 11.36 3.36 -3.50
N ALA A 227 11.22 3.76 -4.77
CA ALA A 227 11.78 5.01 -5.27
C ALA A 227 11.14 6.25 -4.61
N LEU A 228 9.84 6.22 -4.37
CA LEU A 228 9.09 7.32 -3.79
C LEU A 228 9.58 7.71 -2.37
N PRO A 229 9.61 6.81 -1.36
CA PRO A 229 10.12 7.14 -0.02
C PRO A 229 11.56 7.65 -0.03
N LEU A 230 12.39 7.15 -0.95
CA LEU A 230 13.78 7.60 -1.09
C LEU A 230 13.84 9.02 -1.66
N ALA A 231 13.07 9.33 -2.71
CA ALA A 231 12.97 10.67 -3.26
C ALA A 231 12.45 11.66 -2.21
N TRP A 232 11.42 11.27 -1.44
CA TRP A 232 10.89 12.05 -0.32
C TRP A 232 11.94 12.31 0.76
N TYR A 233 12.64 11.27 1.21
CA TYR A 233 13.75 11.38 2.16
C TYR A 233 14.81 12.39 1.68
N ALA A 234 15.28 12.24 0.44
CA ALA A 234 16.30 13.12 -0.14
C ALA A 234 15.82 14.57 -0.23
N MET A 235 14.57 14.79 -0.63
CA MET A 235 13.95 16.12 -0.65
C MET A 235 13.93 16.74 0.74
N LEU A 236 13.55 15.98 1.78
CA LEU A 236 13.55 16.48 3.17
C LEU A 236 14.96 16.80 3.67
N CYS A 237 15.95 15.96 3.36
CA CYS A 237 17.35 16.26 3.67
C CYS A 237 17.81 17.55 2.96
N ALA A 238 17.48 17.72 1.68
CA ALA A 238 17.79 18.96 0.97
C ALA A 238 17.08 20.17 1.61
N ALA A 239 15.76 20.11 1.79
CA ALA A 239 15.01 21.23 2.37
C ALA A 239 15.54 21.63 3.76
N THR A 240 15.81 20.66 4.62
CA THR A 240 16.32 20.92 5.98
C THR A 240 17.74 21.47 6.01
N THR A 241 18.63 21.04 5.09
CA THR A 241 19.99 21.59 5.01
C THR A 241 20.03 23.02 4.46
N TRP A 242 19.05 23.41 3.64
CA TRP A 242 18.99 24.74 3.03
C TRP A 242 18.21 25.76 3.88
N LEU A 243 17.20 25.33 4.64
CA LEU A 243 16.37 26.17 5.51
C LEU A 243 16.89 26.19 6.95
N SER A 244 18.11 26.68 7.12
CA SER A 244 18.85 26.67 8.40
C SER A 244 17.99 27.09 9.62
N ARG A 245 18.19 26.40 10.75
CA ARG A 245 17.56 26.61 12.06
C ARG A 245 16.05 26.36 12.15
N SER A 246 15.44 25.75 11.13
CA SER A 246 14.00 25.49 11.10
C SER A 246 13.64 24.04 10.75
N TYR A 247 14.53 23.08 11.00
CA TYR A 247 14.31 21.69 10.58
C TYR A 247 13.00 21.09 11.13
N GLY A 248 12.63 21.42 12.37
CA GLY A 248 11.39 20.96 12.98
C GLY A 248 10.15 21.48 12.23
N ALA A 249 10.19 22.74 11.77
CA ALA A 249 9.12 23.31 10.97
C ALA A 249 9.07 22.65 9.57
N VAL A 250 10.22 22.45 8.94
CA VAL A 250 10.29 21.78 7.62
C VAL A 250 9.68 20.38 7.69
N LEU A 251 10.09 19.56 8.64
CA LEU A 251 9.58 18.19 8.77
C LEU A 251 8.13 18.15 9.24
N GLY A 252 7.71 19.06 10.11
CA GLY A 252 6.34 19.14 10.62
C GLY A 252 5.33 19.62 9.56
N PHE A 253 5.73 20.58 8.70
CA PHE A 253 4.87 21.13 7.66
C PHE A 253 5.01 20.45 6.30
N ALA A 254 6.01 19.59 6.09
CA ALA A 254 6.22 18.89 4.82
C ALA A 254 4.95 18.15 4.34
N TRP A 255 4.32 17.38 5.22
CA TRP A 255 3.11 16.62 4.90
C TRP A 255 1.90 17.51 4.60
N PRO A 256 1.50 18.45 5.48
CA PRO A 256 0.41 19.38 5.18
C PRO A 256 0.62 20.18 3.88
N VAL A 257 1.85 20.63 3.62
CA VAL A 257 2.17 21.40 2.40
C VAL A 257 2.06 20.53 1.17
N ALA A 258 2.63 19.32 1.17
CA ALA A 258 2.53 18.39 0.05
C ALA A 258 1.07 18.03 -0.28
N ILE A 259 0.28 17.71 0.76
CA ILE A 259 -1.16 17.42 0.60
C ILE A 259 -1.90 18.63 0.06
N LEU A 260 -1.66 19.83 0.61
CA LEU A 260 -2.31 21.06 0.16
C LEU A 260 -1.97 21.37 -1.30
N VAL A 261 -0.70 21.27 -1.69
CA VAL A 261 -0.25 21.45 -3.08
C VAL A 261 -0.96 20.45 -3.98
N GLY A 262 -0.98 19.16 -3.62
CA GLY A 262 -1.71 18.13 -4.37
C GLY A 262 -3.20 18.44 -4.54
N VAL A 263 -3.89 18.80 -3.45
CA VAL A 263 -5.33 19.15 -3.49
C VAL A 263 -5.59 20.38 -4.38
N LEU A 264 -4.75 21.41 -4.29
CA LEU A 264 -4.91 22.62 -5.11
C LEU A 264 -4.80 22.33 -6.61
N THR A 265 -4.03 21.31 -7.02
CA THR A 265 -3.98 20.89 -8.43
C THR A 265 -5.24 20.19 -8.94
N LEU A 266 -6.12 19.73 -8.05
CA LEU A 266 -7.38 19.05 -8.40
C LEU A 266 -8.56 20.02 -8.55
N ILE A 267 -8.43 21.25 -8.03
CA ILE A 267 -9.50 22.24 -8.05
C ILE A 267 -9.48 23.01 -9.38
N PRO A 268 -10.55 22.97 -10.19
CA PRO A 268 -10.62 23.74 -11.43
C PRO A 268 -10.68 25.24 -11.12
N PRO A 269 -9.88 26.08 -11.81
CA PRO A 269 -9.80 27.50 -11.51
C PRO A 269 -11.05 28.25 -12.00
N GLY A 270 -11.78 28.88 -11.07
CA GLY A 270 -13.00 29.65 -11.37
C GLY A 270 -12.78 31.15 -11.67
N ASN A 271 -11.59 31.69 -11.40
CA ASN A 271 -11.22 33.07 -11.68
C ASN A 271 -9.69 33.19 -11.90
N ILE A 272 -9.20 34.39 -12.28
CA ILE A 272 -7.79 34.63 -12.60
C ILE A 272 -6.86 34.36 -11.40
N VAL A 273 -7.28 34.70 -10.18
CA VAL A 273 -6.48 34.44 -8.97
C VAL A 273 -6.37 32.94 -8.70
N ALA A 274 -7.49 32.22 -8.84
CA ALA A 274 -7.52 30.77 -8.71
C ALA A 274 -6.69 30.08 -9.80
N LEU A 275 -6.68 30.61 -11.02
CA LEU A 275 -5.81 30.13 -12.11
C LEU A 275 -4.34 30.29 -11.73
N PHE A 276 -3.94 31.46 -11.24
CA PHE A 276 -2.57 31.68 -10.79
C PHE A 276 -2.17 30.75 -9.64
N VAL A 277 -3.03 30.56 -8.62
CA VAL A 277 -2.77 29.62 -7.51
C VAL A 277 -2.67 28.19 -8.02
N HIS A 278 -3.56 27.79 -8.93
CA HIS A 278 -3.53 26.48 -9.57
C HIS A 278 -2.23 26.25 -10.33
N ASP A 279 -1.78 27.22 -11.13
CA ASP A 279 -0.53 27.13 -11.92
C ASP A 279 0.70 27.02 -11.00
N VAL A 280 0.75 27.82 -9.92
CA VAL A 280 1.83 27.72 -8.93
C VAL A 280 1.81 26.36 -8.24
N ALA A 281 0.64 25.89 -7.79
CA ALA A 281 0.49 24.58 -7.19
C ALA A 281 0.87 23.46 -8.17
N TRP A 282 0.53 23.60 -9.46
CA TRP A 282 0.88 22.66 -10.52
C TRP A 282 2.40 22.61 -10.76
N VAL A 283 3.09 23.76 -10.74
CA VAL A 283 4.55 23.77 -10.84
C VAL A 283 5.21 23.18 -9.60
N LEU A 284 4.73 23.54 -8.41
CA LEU A 284 5.24 23.00 -7.15
C LEU A 284 5.01 21.49 -7.02
N SER A 285 3.87 21.01 -7.48
CA SER A 285 3.55 19.57 -7.47
C SER A 285 4.57 18.80 -8.30
N ARG A 286 5.07 19.35 -9.42
CA ARG A 286 6.13 18.70 -10.21
C ARG A 286 7.45 18.52 -9.47
N LEU A 287 7.70 19.25 -8.40
CA LEU A 287 8.87 19.10 -7.54
C LEU A 287 8.63 18.17 -6.34
N ASP A 288 7.36 17.84 -6.05
CA ASP A 288 6.98 16.98 -4.94
C ASP A 288 6.92 15.50 -5.40
N PRO A 289 7.78 14.62 -4.85
CA PRO A 289 7.74 13.19 -5.15
C PRO A 289 6.36 12.56 -4.94
N LEU A 290 5.57 13.04 -3.97
CA LEU A 290 4.25 12.48 -3.63
C LEU A 290 3.23 12.60 -4.77
N THR A 291 3.44 13.52 -5.71
CA THR A 291 2.50 13.75 -6.82
C THR A 291 2.65 12.75 -7.95
N TYR A 292 3.76 12.02 -7.96
CA TYR A 292 4.04 10.96 -8.93
C TYR A 292 3.45 9.61 -8.50
N VAL A 293 2.91 9.54 -7.29
CA VAL A 293 2.13 8.40 -6.78
C VAL A 293 0.76 8.39 -7.44
N SER A 294 0.58 7.47 -8.39
CA SER A 294 -0.76 7.14 -8.86
C SER A 294 -1.34 6.08 -7.95
N ILE A 295 -2.18 6.47 -6.99
CA ILE A 295 -3.03 5.48 -6.32
C ILE A 295 -4.04 5.03 -7.37
N ALA A 296 -4.05 3.74 -7.70
CA ALA A 296 -4.99 3.19 -8.67
C ALA A 296 -6.42 3.56 -8.27
N SER A 297 -7.06 4.42 -9.06
CA SER A 297 -8.48 4.71 -8.86
C SER A 297 -9.29 3.46 -9.17
N PRO A 298 -10.34 3.16 -8.37
CA PRO A 298 -11.31 2.15 -8.75
C PRO A 298 -11.84 2.49 -10.14
N GLU A 299 -11.87 1.53 -11.06
CA GLU A 299 -12.56 1.72 -12.33
C GLU A 299 -14.06 1.91 -12.06
N SER A 300 -14.77 2.53 -13.00
CA SER A 300 -16.22 2.76 -12.90
C SER A 300 -17.03 1.48 -12.64
N ASN A 301 -16.45 0.32 -12.90
CA ASN A 301 -17.07 -0.98 -12.74
C ASN A 301 -16.84 -1.58 -11.34
N GLY A 302 -16.29 -0.82 -10.39
CA GLY A 302 -15.98 -1.29 -9.04
C GLY A 302 -14.79 -2.26 -8.98
N THR A 303 -14.21 -2.60 -10.14
CA THR A 303 -12.93 -3.28 -10.24
C THR A 303 -11.83 -2.29 -9.91
N VAL A 304 -11.05 -2.55 -8.86
CA VAL A 304 -9.71 -1.97 -8.78
C VAL A 304 -8.87 -2.72 -9.80
N GLY A 305 -9.05 -2.37 -11.07
CA GLY A 305 -8.33 -2.98 -12.18
C GLY A 305 -6.84 -2.74 -12.00
N ASN A 306 -6.02 -3.71 -12.42
CA ASN A 306 -4.58 -3.52 -12.59
C ASN A 306 -4.25 -2.27 -13.43
N SER A 307 -5.18 -1.83 -14.28
CA SER A 307 -5.06 -0.72 -15.25
C SER A 307 -4.54 0.61 -14.68
N GLY A 308 -4.87 0.98 -13.44
CA GLY A 308 -4.52 2.28 -12.85
C GLY A 308 -3.01 2.53 -12.75
N PHE A 309 -2.21 1.48 -12.51
CA PHE A 309 -0.75 1.57 -12.45
C PHE A 309 -0.07 0.95 -13.68
N THR A 310 -0.76 0.05 -14.41
CA THR A 310 -0.14 -0.84 -15.40
C THR A 310 -0.26 -0.36 -16.83
N SER A 311 -1.26 0.48 -17.11
CA SER A 311 -1.52 1.04 -18.43
C SER A 311 -0.90 2.41 -18.62
N ASP A 312 -0.34 3.02 -17.57
CA ASP A 312 0.19 4.36 -17.69
C ASP A 312 1.50 4.29 -18.50
N SER A 313 1.40 4.68 -19.77
CA SER A 313 2.53 4.85 -20.70
C SER A 313 3.68 5.68 -20.11
N ASN A 314 3.41 6.41 -19.03
CA ASN A 314 4.35 7.26 -18.33
C ASN A 314 5.09 6.59 -17.16
N PHE A 315 4.88 5.30 -16.86
CA PHE A 315 5.55 4.63 -15.73
C PHE A 315 7.08 4.86 -15.74
N GLY A 316 7.73 4.61 -16.88
CA GLY A 316 9.18 4.74 -17.00
C GLY A 316 9.67 6.16 -16.75
N LEU A 317 8.91 7.16 -17.20
CA LEU A 317 9.22 8.58 -16.97
C LEU A 317 9.05 8.96 -15.50
N ARG A 318 7.95 8.56 -14.85
CA ARG A 318 7.72 8.84 -13.42
C ARG A 318 8.79 8.21 -12.53
N PHE A 319 9.09 6.92 -12.76
CA PHE A 319 10.14 6.23 -12.03
C PHE A 319 11.52 6.89 -12.25
N ALA A 320 11.84 7.28 -13.48
CA ALA A 320 13.08 8.00 -13.77
C ALA A 320 13.14 9.36 -13.08
N LEU A 321 12.02 10.08 -12.98
CA LEU A 321 11.93 11.36 -12.26
C LEU A 321 12.11 11.18 -10.75
N GLU A 322 11.52 10.15 -10.14
CA GLU A 322 11.72 9.86 -8.71
C GLU A 322 13.18 9.52 -8.40
N LEU A 323 13.81 8.67 -9.23
CA LEU A 323 15.24 8.40 -9.11
C LEU A 323 16.08 9.67 -9.30
N LEU A 324 15.71 10.52 -10.26
CA LEU A 324 16.38 11.80 -10.48
C LEU A 324 16.23 12.70 -9.26
N PHE A 325 15.06 12.80 -8.64
CA PHE A 325 14.85 13.56 -7.41
C PHE A 325 15.70 13.02 -6.27
N PHE A 326 15.75 11.70 -6.08
CA PHE A 326 16.62 11.10 -5.08
C PHE A 326 18.10 11.52 -5.28
N VAL A 327 18.60 11.43 -6.51
CA VAL A 327 19.99 11.80 -6.84
C VAL A 327 20.24 13.29 -6.68
N VAL A 328 19.37 14.14 -7.23
CA VAL A 328 19.55 15.60 -7.24
C VAL A 328 19.39 16.18 -5.84
N TYR A 329 18.32 15.84 -5.12
CA TYR A 329 18.13 16.32 -3.75
C TYR A 329 19.17 15.74 -2.79
N GLY A 330 19.55 14.47 -2.97
CA GLY A 330 20.63 13.86 -2.20
C GLY A 330 21.97 14.58 -2.41
N ALA A 331 22.31 14.91 -3.66
CA ALA A 331 23.51 15.69 -3.96
C ALA A 331 23.46 17.10 -3.36
N LEU A 332 22.31 17.79 -3.48
CA LEU A 332 22.12 19.12 -2.88
C LEU A 332 22.26 19.10 -1.35
N ALA A 333 21.73 18.05 -0.71
CA ALA A 333 21.87 17.84 0.73
C ALA A 333 23.34 17.63 1.11
N ILE A 334 24.08 16.77 0.39
CA ILE A 334 25.50 16.51 0.65
C ILE A 334 26.37 17.76 0.44
N VAL A 335 26.14 18.51 -0.64
CA VAL A 335 26.92 19.72 -0.95
C VAL A 335 26.74 20.79 0.13
N ARG A 336 25.53 20.92 0.67
CA ARG A 336 25.23 21.91 1.71
C ARG A 336 25.50 21.41 3.12
N TRP A 337 25.69 20.10 3.31
CA TRP A 337 25.99 19.51 4.60
C TRP A 337 27.37 19.96 5.09
N GLN A 338 27.36 20.84 6.10
CA GLN A 338 28.56 21.39 6.72
C GLN A 338 28.67 20.82 8.13
N ARG A 339 29.35 19.69 8.29
CA ARG A 339 29.79 19.25 9.61
C ARG A 339 30.98 20.08 10.06
N VAL A 340 30.87 20.70 11.23
CA VAL A 340 32.01 21.32 11.91
C VAL A 340 32.88 20.19 12.47
N GLU A 341 33.92 19.84 11.72
CA GLU A 341 34.99 18.97 12.19
C GLU A 341 36.11 19.89 12.73
N ALA A 342 36.43 19.76 14.02
CA ALA A 342 37.57 20.44 14.66
C ALA A 342 38.72 19.45 14.83
#